data_AF-A0A352MD64-F1
#
_entry.id   AF-A0A352MD64-F1
#
_cell.length_a   1.000
_cell.length_b   1.000
_cell.length_c   1.000
_cell.angle_alpha   90.00
_cell.angle_beta   90.00
_cell.angle_gamma   90.00
#
_symmetry.space_group_name_H-M   'P 1'
#
loop_
_entity.id
_entity.type
_entity.pdbx_description
1 polymer ?
#
loop_
_entity_poly.entity_id
_entity_poly.type
_entity_poly.pdbx_seq_one_letter_code
_entity_poly.pdbx_strand_id
1 'polypeptide(L)'
;MKKILEEIRDQNMQLDKVKGTDNSRRNFLKKTALGGIALGGLMHLSVEDTIAQTTSNVKRSSNPSELKITDMRMAMIANKWIIRIDTNQGIYGLGEVRDGADGRYALFLKSRILGLNPCNVEMLFKIIRQYGYHGRQGGGVCAVEMALWDLTGKAYNVPAWQLLGGRYRDKIRLYADTPGARDPQAFAETMKKRVDDQGFTWLKMDLGIHVVANIPDALVNSKFWDGATGQYDLRDYMNYGNALHPFTQVQITDKGLAGLTEYV
;
A
#
# COMPACT_ATOMS: atom_id res chain seq x y z
N MET A 1 7.72 -16.37 13.32
CA MET A 1 6.89 -16.10 12.12
C MET A 1 5.86 -17.20 11.86
N LYS A 2 6.24 -18.49 11.80
CA LYS A 2 5.29 -19.62 11.68
C LYS A 2 4.18 -19.62 12.75
N LYS A 3 4.54 -19.40 14.01
CA LYS A 3 3.59 -19.33 15.14
C LYS A 3 2.52 -18.23 15.00
N ILE A 4 2.89 -17.07 14.43
CA ILE A 4 1.97 -15.95 14.18
C ILE A 4 1.02 -16.28 13.02
N LEU A 5 1.50 -16.98 12.00
CA LEU A 5 0.68 -17.39 10.86
C LEU A 5 -0.32 -18.49 11.24
N GLU A 6 0.04 -19.37 12.18
CA GLU A 6 -0.87 -20.37 12.76
C GLU A 6 -1.95 -19.70 13.62
N GLU A 7 -1.59 -18.73 14.47
CA GLU A 7 -2.56 -17.97 15.26
C GLU A 7 -3.58 -17.20 14.40
N ILE A 8 -3.12 -16.60 13.29
CA ILE A 8 -4.01 -15.91 12.33
C ILE A 8 -4.94 -16.90 11.62
N ARG A 9 -4.45 -18.10 11.29
CA ARG A 9 -5.25 -19.14 10.64
C ARG A 9 -6.36 -19.65 11.55
N ASP A 10 -6.05 -19.85 12.83
CA ASP A 10 -7.01 -20.32 13.83
C ASP A 10 -8.07 -19.26 14.16
N GLN A 11 -7.67 -17.99 14.23
CA GLN A 11 -8.59 -16.86 14.37
C GLN A 11 -9.58 -16.76 13.19
N ASN A 12 -9.09 -16.96 11.97
CA ASN A 12 -9.96 -16.95 10.78
C ASN A 12 -10.92 -18.15 10.73
N MET A 13 -10.49 -19.34 11.16
CA MET A 13 -11.38 -20.51 11.29
C MET A 13 -12.47 -20.32 12.35
N GLN A 14 -12.19 -19.57 13.42
CA GLN A 14 -13.23 -19.22 14.40
C GLN A 14 -14.22 -18.19 13.85
N LEU A 15 -13.76 -17.24 13.03
CA LEU A 15 -14.64 -16.24 12.38
C LEU A 15 -15.62 -16.87 11.39
N ASP A 16 -15.22 -17.92 10.67
CA ASP A 16 -16.08 -18.61 9.70
C ASP A 16 -17.18 -19.46 10.38
N LYS A 17 -16.96 -19.94 11.62
CA LYS A 17 -17.97 -20.70 12.38
C LYS A 17 -19.13 -19.84 12.91
N VAL A 18 -19.02 -18.51 12.89
CA VAL A 18 -20.01 -17.60 13.50
C VAL A 18 -21.14 -17.18 12.54
N LYS A 19 -21.06 -17.49 11.24
CA LYS A 19 -22.08 -17.06 10.26
C LYS A 19 -22.98 -18.20 9.81
N GLY A 20 -23.92 -18.55 10.67
CA GLY A 20 -25.07 -19.39 10.34
C GLY A 20 -26.16 -19.23 11.38
N THR A 21 -26.91 -18.12 11.36
CA THR A 21 -28.09 -17.99 12.21
C THR A 21 -29.25 -18.75 11.59
N ASP A 22 -29.62 -19.87 12.20
CA ASP A 22 -30.78 -20.68 11.81
C ASP A 22 -32.10 -19.89 11.97
N ASN A 23 -32.94 -19.93 10.91
CA ASN A 23 -34.23 -19.25 10.76
C ASN A 23 -35.37 -20.03 11.44
N SER A 24 -35.15 -20.43 12.69
CA SER A 24 -36.14 -21.16 13.49
C SER A 24 -37.16 -20.21 14.15
N ARG A 25 -38.44 -20.62 14.21
CA ARG A 25 -39.52 -19.89 14.93
C ARG A 25 -39.18 -19.61 16.40
N ARG A 26 -38.34 -20.44 17.01
CA ARG A 26 -37.83 -20.25 18.38
C ARG A 26 -36.88 -19.06 18.48
N ASN A 27 -36.11 -18.79 17.42
CA ASN A 27 -35.24 -17.64 17.31
C ASN A 27 -36.04 -16.34 17.07
N PHE A 28 -37.10 -16.41 16.26
CA PHE A 28 -38.05 -15.31 16.08
C PHE A 28 -38.69 -14.91 17.41
N LEU A 29 -39.30 -15.86 18.14
CA LEU A 29 -39.94 -15.57 19.43
C LEU A 29 -38.96 -15.05 20.50
N LYS A 30 -37.71 -15.55 20.53
CA LYS A 30 -36.68 -14.98 21.41
C LYS A 30 -36.35 -13.53 21.07
N LYS A 31 -36.23 -13.19 19.78
CA LYS A 31 -35.99 -11.81 19.32
C LYS A 31 -37.18 -10.89 19.57
N THR A 32 -38.41 -11.37 19.38
CA THR A 32 -39.63 -10.59 19.65
C THR A 32 -39.84 -10.37 21.15
N ALA A 33 -39.56 -11.37 21.99
CA ALA A 33 -39.60 -11.23 23.44
C ALA A 33 -38.53 -10.25 23.95
N LEU A 34 -37.30 -10.31 23.42
CA LEU A 34 -36.24 -9.32 23.71
C LEU A 34 -36.62 -7.91 23.24
N GLY A 35 -37.25 -7.77 22.07
CA GLY A 35 -37.74 -6.48 21.56
C GLY A 35 -38.91 -5.89 22.36
N GLY A 36 -39.84 -6.74 22.82
CA GLY A 36 -40.97 -6.34 23.67
C GLY A 36 -40.56 -5.97 25.10
N ILE A 37 -39.58 -6.69 25.68
CA ILE A 37 -39.00 -6.36 26.98
C ILE A 37 -38.15 -5.08 26.89
N ALA A 38 -37.44 -4.86 25.79
CA ALA A 38 -36.70 -3.62 25.56
C ALA A 38 -37.64 -2.40 25.49
N LEU A 39 -38.76 -2.48 24.75
CA LEU A 39 -39.74 -1.39 24.72
C LEU A 39 -40.45 -1.16 26.06
N GLY A 40 -40.83 -2.22 26.77
CA GLY A 40 -41.46 -2.11 28.09
C GLY A 40 -40.52 -1.54 29.17
N GLY A 41 -39.23 -1.87 29.11
CA GLY A 41 -38.20 -1.32 29.99
C GLY A 41 -37.84 0.14 29.69
N LEU A 42 -38.05 0.60 28.45
CA LEU A 42 -37.82 1.99 28.04
C LEU A 42 -38.97 2.94 28.45
N MET A 43 -40.16 2.44 28.77
CA MET A 43 -41.29 3.29 29.20
C MET A 43 -41.10 3.97 30.56
N HIS A 44 -40.16 3.48 31.37
CA HIS A 44 -39.84 4.04 32.69
C HIS A 44 -38.49 4.77 32.74
N LEU A 45 -37.77 4.82 31.61
CA LEU A 45 -36.52 5.57 31.51
C LEU A 45 -36.80 7.02 31.15
N SER A 46 -35.90 7.92 31.56
CA SER A 46 -35.93 9.29 31.07
C SER A 46 -35.73 9.31 29.56
N VAL A 47 -36.14 10.38 28.89
CA VAL A 47 -35.90 10.54 27.44
C VAL A 47 -34.40 10.44 27.12
N GLU A 48 -33.55 10.96 28.01
CA GLU A 48 -32.09 10.93 27.88
C GLU A 48 -31.54 9.50 28.00
N ASP A 49 -31.99 8.73 29.00
CA ASP A 49 -31.58 7.34 29.18
C ASP A 49 -32.10 6.45 28.04
N THR A 50 -33.33 6.71 27.58
CA THR A 50 -33.90 6.03 26.42
C THR A 50 -33.05 6.27 25.17
N ILE A 51 -32.64 7.52 24.92
CA ILE A 51 -31.75 7.87 23.81
C ILE A 51 -30.38 7.22 24.00
N ALA A 52 -29.77 7.31 25.19
CA ALA A 52 -28.47 6.71 25.48
C ALA A 52 -28.49 5.18 25.29
N GLN A 53 -29.51 4.50 25.77
CA GLN A 53 -29.69 3.05 25.64
C GLN A 53 -29.96 2.63 24.19
N THR A 54 -30.85 3.33 23.47
CA THR A 54 -31.18 3.00 22.06
C THR A 54 -30.01 3.27 21.11
N THR A 55 -29.17 4.25 21.43
CA THR A 55 -27.99 4.59 20.63
C THR A 55 -26.69 3.96 21.15
N SER A 56 -26.73 3.20 22.24
CA SER A 56 -25.55 2.53 22.84
C SER A 56 -24.91 1.50 21.90
N ASN A 57 -25.72 0.85 21.05
CA ASN A 57 -25.27 -0.11 20.05
C ASN A 57 -24.93 0.53 18.69
N VAL A 58 -25.17 1.84 18.53
CA VAL A 58 -24.74 2.56 17.34
C VAL A 58 -23.26 2.91 17.54
N LYS A 59 -22.39 2.43 16.64
CA LYS A 59 -21.00 2.88 16.61
C LYS A 59 -20.98 4.38 16.30
N ARG A 60 -20.89 5.20 17.35
CA ARG A 60 -20.71 6.66 17.26
C ARG A 60 -19.28 7.07 16.89
N SER A 61 -18.43 6.11 16.53
CA SER A 61 -17.01 6.35 16.25
C SER A 61 -16.78 7.32 15.10
N SER A 62 -17.75 7.48 14.20
CA SER A 62 -17.77 8.60 13.27
C SER A 62 -19.13 8.77 12.58
N ASN A 63 -19.60 10.01 12.44
CA ASN A 63 -20.62 10.38 11.46
C ASN A 63 -19.88 10.81 10.17
N PRO A 64 -19.82 9.95 9.12
CA PRO A 64 -18.94 10.19 7.97
C PRO A 64 -19.19 11.51 7.26
N SER A 65 -20.42 12.03 7.26
CA SER A 65 -20.77 13.31 6.64
C SER A 65 -20.21 14.53 7.40
N GLU A 66 -19.93 14.40 8.70
CA GLU A 66 -19.46 15.47 9.60
C GLU A 66 -17.95 15.41 9.88
N LEU A 67 -17.26 14.44 9.30
CA LEU A 67 -15.81 14.33 9.42
C LEU A 67 -15.13 15.55 8.79
N LYS A 68 -14.13 16.08 9.48
CA LYS A 68 -13.28 17.16 9.03
C LYS A 68 -11.84 16.84 9.36
N ILE A 69 -10.96 17.04 8.40
CA ILE A 69 -9.52 16.95 8.60
C ILE A 69 -9.09 18.10 9.51
N THR A 70 -8.50 17.79 10.66
CA THR A 70 -8.05 18.79 11.63
C THR A 70 -6.54 19.00 11.59
N ASP A 71 -5.80 17.95 11.24
CA ASP A 71 -4.34 18.01 11.24
C ASP A 71 -3.74 17.04 10.23
N MET A 72 -2.50 17.35 9.84
CA MET A 72 -1.64 16.41 9.13
C MET A 72 -0.22 16.57 9.67
N ARG A 73 0.37 15.42 10.03
CA ARG A 73 1.70 15.29 10.64
C ARG A 73 2.51 14.27 9.87
N MET A 74 3.83 14.33 10.00
CA MET A 74 4.74 13.37 9.37
C MET A 74 5.81 12.90 10.35
N ALA A 75 6.26 11.67 10.16
CA ALA A 75 7.39 11.10 10.87
C ALA A 75 8.25 10.30 9.89
N MET A 76 9.55 10.25 10.13
CA MET A 76 10.45 9.38 9.40
C MET A 76 10.64 8.09 10.18
N ILE A 77 10.27 6.96 9.58
CA ILE A 77 10.35 5.61 10.17
C ILE A 77 11.11 4.72 9.19
N ALA A 78 12.21 4.12 9.61
CA ALA A 78 13.03 3.26 8.76
C ALA A 78 13.38 3.87 7.38
N ASN A 79 13.79 5.15 7.35
CA ASN A 79 14.06 5.94 6.14
C ASN A 79 12.87 6.11 5.18
N LYS A 80 11.64 5.96 5.66
CA LYS A 80 10.40 6.25 4.93
C LYS A 80 9.65 7.37 5.64
N TRP A 81 9.09 8.29 4.88
CA TRP A 81 8.20 9.30 5.46
C TRP A 81 6.79 8.74 5.54
N ILE A 82 6.25 8.68 6.74
CA ILE A 82 4.86 8.31 7.00
C ILE A 82 4.11 9.58 7.38
N ILE A 83 2.98 9.83 6.72
CA ILE A 83 2.06 10.87 7.11
C ILE A 83 0.90 10.30 7.91
N ARG A 84 0.35 11.13 8.80
CA ARG A 84 -0.87 10.87 9.54
C ARG A 84 -1.82 12.04 9.38
N ILE A 85 -3.05 11.78 8.96
CA ILE A 85 -4.13 12.76 8.88
C ILE A 85 -5.10 12.49 10.02
N ASP A 86 -5.30 13.48 10.89
CA ASP A 86 -6.23 13.40 12.03
C ASP A 86 -7.55 14.13 11.72
N THR A 87 -8.62 13.70 12.39
CA THR A 87 -9.97 14.27 12.23
C THR A 87 -10.57 14.74 13.54
N ASN A 88 -11.63 15.55 13.42
CA ASN A 88 -12.43 16.05 14.55
C ASN A 88 -13.19 14.97 15.34
N GLN A 89 -13.24 13.73 14.85
CA GLN A 89 -13.97 12.62 15.50
C GLN A 89 -13.02 11.53 16.01
N GLY A 90 -11.72 11.82 16.11
CA GLY A 90 -10.73 10.93 16.74
C GLY A 90 -10.24 9.77 15.86
N ILE A 91 -10.74 9.64 14.63
CA ILE A 91 -10.17 8.72 13.64
C ILE A 91 -9.04 9.38 12.85
N TYR A 92 -8.09 8.56 12.39
CA TYR A 92 -6.93 9.01 11.62
C TYR A 92 -6.61 8.06 10.47
N GLY A 93 -5.91 8.57 9.46
CA GLY A 93 -5.44 7.82 8.29
C GLY A 93 -3.93 7.88 8.15
N LEU A 94 -3.33 6.83 7.60
CA LEU A 94 -1.89 6.74 7.35
C LEU A 94 -1.59 6.62 5.86
N GLY A 95 -0.49 7.26 5.45
CA GLY A 95 0.03 7.17 4.10
C GLY A 95 1.56 7.15 4.10
N GLU A 96 2.15 6.47 3.13
CA GLU A 96 3.60 6.43 2.93
C GLU A 96 3.97 7.30 1.74
N VAL A 97 4.94 8.19 1.95
CA VAL A 97 5.55 8.94 0.86
C VAL A 97 6.58 8.04 0.19
N ARG A 98 6.43 7.88 -1.13
CA ARG A 98 7.31 7.07 -1.97
C ARG A 98 8.80 7.44 -1.77
N ASP A 99 9.67 6.44 -1.89
CA ASP A 99 11.12 6.60 -1.91
C ASP A 99 11.58 7.66 -2.93
N GLY A 100 12.56 8.46 -2.53
CA GLY A 100 13.09 9.55 -3.36
C GLY A 100 12.17 10.76 -3.50
N ALA A 101 11.01 10.79 -2.85
CA ALA A 101 10.22 12.00 -2.67
C ALA A 101 10.46 12.60 -1.27
N ASP A 102 10.25 13.91 -1.14
CA ASP A 102 10.46 14.64 0.10
C ASP A 102 9.16 14.69 0.94
N GLY A 103 9.21 14.25 2.20
CA GLY A 103 8.06 14.30 3.11
C GLY A 103 7.54 15.72 3.36
N ARG A 104 8.40 16.75 3.29
CA ARG A 104 7.99 18.16 3.44
C ARG A 104 7.03 18.59 2.33
N TYR A 105 7.18 18.01 1.14
CA TYR A 105 6.26 18.24 0.03
C TYR A 105 4.86 17.70 0.33
N ALA A 106 4.79 16.50 0.92
CA ALA A 106 3.53 15.97 1.41
C ALA A 106 2.93 16.93 2.46
N LEU A 107 3.73 17.40 3.42
CA LEU A 107 3.27 18.30 4.48
C LEU A 107 2.72 19.64 3.95
N PHE A 108 3.28 20.19 2.86
CA PHE A 108 2.75 21.38 2.20
C PHE A 108 1.28 21.23 1.77
N LEU A 109 0.88 20.03 1.34
CA LEU A 109 -0.48 19.72 0.90
C LEU A 109 -1.52 19.82 2.02
N LYS A 110 -1.09 19.83 3.30
CA LYS A 110 -1.96 20.03 4.47
C LYS A 110 -2.87 21.23 4.30
N SER A 111 -2.29 22.37 3.88
CA SER A 111 -3.00 23.63 3.69
C SER A 111 -4.16 23.54 2.68
N ARG A 112 -4.19 22.51 1.83
CA ARG A 112 -5.20 22.30 0.78
C ARG A 112 -6.36 21.42 1.21
N ILE A 113 -6.21 20.70 2.33
CA ILE A 113 -7.17 19.67 2.76
C ILE A 113 -7.76 19.91 4.16
N LEU A 114 -7.18 20.82 4.96
CA LEU A 114 -7.71 21.17 6.28
C LEU A 114 -9.18 21.60 6.21
N GLY A 115 -9.98 21.13 7.18
CA GLY A 115 -11.41 21.42 7.31
C GLY A 115 -12.32 20.66 6.34
N LEU A 116 -11.76 20.01 5.32
CA LEU A 116 -12.53 19.25 4.35
C LEU A 116 -12.86 17.84 4.87
N ASN A 117 -13.93 17.25 4.32
CA ASN A 117 -14.34 15.91 4.67
C ASN A 117 -13.46 14.86 3.96
N PRO A 118 -12.75 13.99 4.70
CA PRO A 118 -11.83 13.01 4.12
C PRO A 118 -12.53 11.96 3.26
N CYS A 119 -13.84 11.74 3.42
CA CYS A 119 -14.61 10.77 2.63
C CYS A 119 -14.81 11.21 1.17
N ASN A 120 -14.56 12.49 0.85
CA ASN A 120 -14.63 13.02 -0.52
C ASN A 120 -13.30 12.84 -1.27
N VAL A 121 -12.77 11.61 -1.26
CA VAL A 121 -11.38 11.30 -1.68
C VAL A 121 -11.07 11.81 -3.09
N GLU A 122 -11.93 11.56 -4.08
CA GLU A 122 -11.71 11.99 -5.47
C GLU A 122 -11.66 13.52 -5.63
N MET A 123 -12.52 14.24 -4.90
CA MET A 123 -12.50 15.71 -4.90
C MET A 123 -11.20 16.23 -4.29
N LEU A 124 -10.79 15.67 -3.15
CA LEU A 124 -9.53 16.03 -2.48
C LEU A 124 -8.33 15.71 -3.36
N PHE A 125 -8.33 14.56 -4.02
CA PHE A 125 -7.30 14.16 -4.95
C PHE A 125 -7.20 15.16 -6.13
N LYS A 126 -8.33 15.59 -6.71
CA LYS A 126 -8.33 16.63 -7.76
C LYS A 126 -7.75 17.95 -7.30
N ILE A 127 -7.94 18.35 -6.04
CA ILE A 127 -7.32 19.55 -5.46
C ILE A 127 -5.80 19.40 -5.43
N ILE A 128 -5.30 18.25 -4.94
CA ILE A 128 -3.86 18.07 -4.67
C ILE A 128 -3.06 17.56 -5.87
N ARG A 129 -3.68 16.87 -6.84
CA ARG A 129 -2.97 16.17 -7.93
C ARG A 129 -2.13 17.08 -8.80
N GLN A 130 -2.51 18.35 -8.93
CA GLN A 130 -1.78 19.35 -9.70
C GLN A 130 -0.40 19.68 -9.09
N TYR A 131 -0.22 19.37 -7.81
CA TYR A 131 1.06 19.44 -7.12
C TYR A 131 1.85 18.13 -7.30
N GLY A 132 1.28 17.08 -7.89
CA GLY A 132 2.05 15.89 -8.26
C GLY A 132 2.90 16.12 -9.50
N TYR A 133 3.91 15.27 -9.69
CA TYR A 133 4.56 15.08 -10.98
C TYR A 133 4.73 13.58 -11.25
N HIS A 134 5.28 13.24 -12.40
CA HIS A 134 5.50 11.86 -12.80
C HIS A 134 6.52 11.14 -11.88
N GLY A 135 6.39 9.80 -11.80
CA GLY A 135 7.38 8.96 -11.12
C GLY A 135 7.45 9.18 -9.60
N ARG A 136 8.66 9.36 -9.06
CA ARG A 136 8.88 9.46 -7.61
C ARG A 136 8.38 10.78 -7.04
N GLN A 137 8.37 11.85 -7.83
CA GLN A 137 7.99 13.19 -7.39
C GLN A 137 6.50 13.29 -6.99
N GLY A 138 5.64 12.43 -7.53
CA GLY A 138 4.24 12.31 -7.11
C GLY A 138 4.02 11.68 -5.73
N GLY A 139 5.08 11.19 -5.07
CA GLY A 139 4.99 10.40 -3.83
C GLY A 139 4.21 11.08 -2.69
N GLY A 140 4.33 12.40 -2.54
CA GLY A 140 3.60 13.13 -1.50
C GLY A 140 2.10 13.18 -1.73
N VAL A 141 1.66 13.33 -2.99
CA VAL A 141 0.24 13.29 -3.38
C VAL A 141 -0.34 11.89 -3.14
N CYS A 142 0.39 10.85 -3.53
CA CYS A 142 -0.01 9.46 -3.30
C CYS A 142 -0.17 9.15 -1.81
N ALA A 143 0.75 9.64 -0.96
CA ALA A 143 0.67 9.44 0.49
C ALA A 143 -0.62 10.04 1.08
N VAL A 144 -0.99 11.26 0.66
CA VAL A 144 -2.23 11.92 1.10
C VAL A 144 -3.44 11.09 0.66
N GLU A 145 -3.51 10.67 -0.60
CA GLU A 145 -4.63 9.85 -1.10
C GLU A 145 -4.75 8.52 -0.34
N MET A 146 -3.64 7.84 -0.08
CA MET A 146 -3.61 6.60 0.72
C MET A 146 -4.20 6.83 2.12
N ALA A 147 -3.79 7.90 2.79
CA ALA A 147 -4.31 8.25 4.12
C ALA A 147 -5.81 8.59 4.10
N LEU A 148 -6.30 9.23 3.03
CA LEU A 148 -7.73 9.51 2.84
C LEU A 148 -8.55 8.21 2.64
N TRP A 149 -8.04 7.25 1.88
CA TRP A 149 -8.70 5.94 1.72
C TRP A 149 -8.71 5.12 3.01
N ASP A 150 -7.62 5.15 3.78
CA ASP A 150 -7.56 4.54 5.11
C ASP A 150 -8.60 5.18 6.07
N LEU A 151 -8.67 6.52 6.10
CA LEU A 151 -9.70 7.25 6.85
C LEU A 151 -11.12 6.87 6.44
N THR A 152 -11.39 6.82 5.13
CA THR A 152 -12.71 6.53 4.59
C THR A 152 -13.13 5.11 4.94
N GLY A 153 -12.22 4.13 4.81
CA GLY A 153 -12.46 2.76 5.26
C GLY A 153 -12.80 2.66 6.74
N LYS A 154 -12.03 3.35 7.60
CA LYS A 154 -12.30 3.43 9.06
C LYS A 154 -13.65 4.08 9.36
N ALA A 155 -13.98 5.19 8.68
CA ALA A 155 -15.22 5.92 8.87
C ALA A 155 -16.46 5.09 8.54
N TYR A 156 -16.41 4.31 7.45
CA TYR A 156 -17.48 3.40 7.03
C TYR A 156 -17.37 1.99 7.64
N ASN A 157 -16.34 1.73 8.45
CA ASN A 157 -16.05 0.43 9.03
C ASN A 157 -15.99 -0.69 7.97
N VAL A 158 -15.33 -0.41 6.84
CA VAL A 158 -15.07 -1.34 5.73
C VAL A 158 -13.59 -1.28 5.35
N PRO A 159 -13.00 -2.38 4.85
CA PRO A 159 -11.66 -2.32 4.30
C PRO A 159 -11.63 -1.46 3.03
N ALA A 160 -10.51 -0.75 2.78
CA ALA A 160 -10.39 0.19 1.66
C ALA A 160 -10.72 -0.43 0.29
N TRP A 161 -10.35 -1.70 0.06
CA TRP A 161 -10.68 -2.40 -1.20
C TRP A 161 -12.19 -2.51 -1.47
N GLN A 162 -13.04 -2.48 -0.43
CA GLN A 162 -14.50 -2.52 -0.59
C GLN A 162 -15.00 -1.26 -1.30
N LEU A 163 -14.32 -0.13 -1.09
CA LEU A 163 -14.62 1.16 -1.69
C LEU A 163 -14.02 1.29 -3.11
N LEU A 164 -13.03 0.46 -3.44
CA LEU A 164 -12.31 0.46 -4.72
C LEU A 164 -12.83 -0.61 -5.70
N GLY A 165 -14.12 -0.95 -5.60
CA GLY A 165 -14.78 -1.90 -6.51
C GLY A 165 -15.00 -3.31 -5.94
N GLY A 166 -14.69 -3.55 -4.66
CA GLY A 166 -15.04 -4.80 -3.97
C GLY A 166 -13.96 -5.88 -4.00
N ARG A 167 -14.29 -7.06 -3.45
CA ARG A 167 -13.37 -8.20 -3.30
C ARG A 167 -13.35 -9.07 -4.55
N TYR A 168 -12.24 -9.07 -5.28
CA TYR A 168 -12.04 -9.95 -6.45
C TYR A 168 -11.26 -11.23 -6.12
N ARG A 169 -10.53 -11.25 -5.01
CA ARG A 169 -9.66 -12.37 -4.62
C ARG A 169 -9.37 -12.36 -3.12
N ASP A 170 -9.02 -13.51 -2.58
CA ASP A 170 -8.71 -13.69 -1.15
C ASP A 170 -7.22 -13.54 -0.83
N LYS A 171 -6.36 -13.72 -1.84
CA LYS A 171 -4.91 -13.64 -1.71
C LYS A 171 -4.34 -12.90 -2.91
N ILE A 172 -3.27 -12.15 -2.68
CA ILE A 172 -2.48 -11.47 -3.71
C ILE A 172 -1.15 -12.21 -3.81
N ARG A 173 -0.78 -12.66 -5.02
CA ARG A 173 0.53 -13.26 -5.26
C ARG A 173 1.58 -12.17 -5.23
N LEU A 174 2.55 -12.30 -4.32
CA LEU A 174 3.70 -11.41 -4.26
C LEU A 174 4.83 -11.95 -5.13
N TYR A 175 5.63 -11.04 -5.68
CA TYR A 175 6.92 -11.39 -6.28
C TYR A 175 8.06 -10.98 -5.34
N ALA A 176 9.18 -11.67 -5.41
CA ALA A 176 10.40 -11.26 -4.74
C ALA A 176 11.31 -10.49 -5.70
N ASP A 177 11.59 -9.25 -5.36
CA ASP A 177 12.68 -8.52 -6.00
C ASP A 177 14.02 -9.12 -5.58
N THR A 178 14.79 -9.55 -6.57
CA THR A 178 16.10 -10.19 -6.37
C THR A 178 17.11 -9.40 -7.17
N PRO A 179 17.78 -8.42 -6.53
CA PRO A 179 18.80 -7.61 -7.19
C PRO A 179 19.86 -8.52 -7.81
N GLY A 180 20.28 -8.18 -9.02
CA GLY A 180 21.34 -8.93 -9.71
C GLY A 180 22.63 -8.97 -8.89
N ALA A 181 23.35 -10.08 -8.96
CA ALA A 181 24.72 -10.20 -8.43
C ALA A 181 25.71 -10.32 -9.58
N ARG A 182 26.96 -9.87 -9.42
CA ARG A 182 27.97 -10.07 -10.48
C ARG A 182 28.32 -11.54 -10.68
N ASP A 183 28.29 -12.31 -9.61
CA ASP A 183 28.52 -13.75 -9.64
C ASP A 183 27.19 -14.49 -9.91
N PRO A 184 27.08 -15.23 -11.03
CA PRO A 184 25.90 -16.04 -11.34
C PRO A 184 25.58 -17.07 -10.26
N GLN A 185 26.58 -17.66 -9.60
CA GLN A 185 26.35 -18.68 -8.58
C GLN A 185 25.69 -18.08 -7.34
N ALA A 186 26.23 -16.97 -6.83
CA ALA A 186 25.62 -16.21 -5.73
C ALA A 186 24.19 -15.72 -6.08
N PHE A 187 23.95 -15.33 -7.34
CA PHE A 187 22.61 -14.96 -7.79
C PHE A 187 21.66 -16.16 -7.74
N ALA A 188 22.06 -17.31 -8.28
CA ALA A 188 21.29 -18.54 -8.27
C ALA A 188 20.98 -19.02 -6.83
N GLU A 189 21.94 -18.90 -5.90
CA GLU A 189 21.73 -19.19 -4.48
C GLU A 189 20.68 -18.27 -3.84
N THR A 190 20.75 -16.97 -4.16
CA THR A 190 19.75 -16.00 -3.68
C THR A 190 18.36 -16.34 -4.20
N MET A 191 18.26 -16.71 -5.47
CA MET A 191 17.00 -17.12 -6.11
C MET A 191 16.44 -18.40 -5.47
N LYS A 192 17.28 -19.42 -5.26
CA LYS A 192 16.90 -20.64 -4.51
C LYS A 192 16.37 -20.30 -3.13
N LYS A 193 17.06 -19.43 -2.38
CA LYS A 193 16.60 -18.96 -1.07
C LYS A 193 15.22 -18.29 -1.11
N ARG A 194 14.91 -17.49 -2.15
CA ARG A 194 13.57 -16.89 -2.31
C ARG A 194 12.48 -17.96 -2.50
N VAL A 195 12.79 -19.02 -3.24
CA VAL A 195 11.84 -20.10 -3.52
C VAL A 195 11.72 -21.03 -2.31
N ASP A 196 12.84 -21.61 -1.88
CA ASP A 196 12.87 -22.72 -0.94
C ASP A 196 12.59 -22.28 0.49
N ASP A 197 13.18 -21.15 0.93
CA ASP A 197 13.04 -20.69 2.32
C ASP A 197 11.84 -19.75 2.50
N GLN A 198 11.57 -18.88 1.51
CA GLN A 198 10.55 -17.82 1.60
C GLN A 198 9.24 -18.18 0.88
N GLY A 199 9.23 -19.23 0.05
CA GLY A 199 8.03 -19.72 -0.65
C GLY A 199 7.57 -18.84 -1.80
N PHE A 200 8.41 -17.94 -2.32
CA PHE A 200 8.05 -17.12 -3.47
C PHE A 200 8.00 -17.99 -4.73
N THR A 201 6.90 -17.85 -5.46
CA THR A 201 6.70 -18.54 -6.74
C THR A 201 6.88 -17.61 -7.93
N TRP A 202 7.11 -16.32 -7.68
CA TRP A 202 7.31 -15.31 -8.73
C TRP A 202 8.51 -14.46 -8.34
N LEU A 203 9.49 -14.37 -9.22
CA LEU A 203 10.75 -13.69 -8.97
C LEU A 203 10.93 -12.59 -10.02
N LYS A 204 11.47 -11.46 -9.59
CA LYS A 204 11.96 -10.38 -10.46
C LYS A 204 13.48 -10.39 -10.39
N MET A 205 14.11 -10.27 -11.55
CA MET A 205 15.55 -10.21 -11.73
C MET A 205 15.92 -8.94 -12.48
N ASP A 206 17.02 -8.30 -12.06
CA ASP A 206 17.58 -7.15 -12.76
C ASP A 206 18.63 -7.65 -13.76
N LEU A 207 18.17 -8.02 -14.95
CA LEU A 207 19.04 -8.36 -16.08
C LEU A 207 19.25 -7.14 -16.96
N GLY A 208 20.51 -6.76 -17.17
CA GLY A 208 20.85 -5.63 -18.02
C GLY A 208 22.29 -5.67 -18.46
N ILE A 209 22.70 -4.65 -19.20
CA ILE A 209 24.04 -4.56 -19.79
C ILE A 209 25.17 -4.67 -18.76
N HIS A 210 24.91 -4.29 -17.51
CA HIS A 210 25.87 -4.35 -16.41
C HIS A 210 26.36 -5.77 -16.10
N VAL A 211 25.59 -6.80 -16.47
CA VAL A 211 25.97 -8.22 -16.32
C VAL A 211 27.08 -8.59 -17.31
N VAL A 212 27.01 -8.06 -18.53
CA VAL A 212 27.92 -8.42 -19.64
C VAL A 212 28.89 -7.31 -20.01
N ALA A 213 28.84 -6.16 -19.35
CA ALA A 213 29.66 -4.99 -19.64
C ALA A 213 31.17 -5.25 -19.60
N ASN A 214 31.61 -6.21 -18.78
CA ASN A 214 33.02 -6.57 -18.65
C ASN A 214 33.45 -7.69 -19.62
N ILE A 215 32.54 -8.25 -20.40
CA ILE A 215 32.86 -9.27 -21.40
C ILE A 215 33.34 -8.53 -22.67
N PRO A 216 34.58 -8.77 -23.14
CA PRO A 216 35.07 -8.14 -24.36
C PRO A 216 34.12 -8.41 -25.54
N ASP A 217 33.80 -7.37 -26.30
CA ASP A 217 32.92 -7.41 -27.48
C ASP A 217 31.46 -7.84 -27.21
N ALA A 218 31.02 -7.83 -25.95
CA ALA A 218 29.61 -8.09 -25.59
C ALA A 218 28.68 -6.90 -25.86
N LEU A 219 29.23 -5.69 -25.95
CA LEU A 219 28.50 -4.46 -26.17
C LEU A 219 29.11 -3.65 -27.31
N VAL A 220 28.26 -3.00 -28.10
CA VAL A 220 28.65 -1.96 -29.07
C VAL A 220 28.56 -0.59 -28.41
N ASN A 221 29.44 0.32 -28.81
CA ASN A 221 29.47 1.72 -28.35
C ASN A 221 29.66 1.92 -26.83
N SER A 222 30.06 0.88 -26.09
CA SER A 222 30.22 0.96 -24.62
C SER A 222 31.41 1.83 -24.19
N LYS A 223 32.46 1.93 -25.01
CA LYS A 223 33.67 2.72 -24.71
C LYS A 223 33.39 4.21 -24.51
N PHE A 224 32.44 4.78 -25.27
CA PHE A 224 32.04 6.19 -25.11
C PHE A 224 31.39 6.44 -23.74
N TRP A 225 30.80 5.40 -23.15
CA TRP A 225 30.02 5.45 -21.92
C TRP A 225 30.75 4.84 -20.71
N ASP A 226 32.09 4.83 -20.73
CA ASP A 226 32.94 4.23 -19.69
C ASP A 226 32.53 2.77 -19.34
N GLY A 227 32.36 1.97 -20.40
CA GLY A 227 31.95 0.57 -20.29
C GLY A 227 30.46 0.36 -20.02
N ALA A 228 29.65 1.43 -19.93
CA ALA A 228 28.21 1.38 -19.69
C ALA A 228 27.82 0.50 -18.48
N THR A 229 28.66 0.53 -17.44
CA THR A 229 28.56 -0.41 -16.30
C THR A 229 27.49 -0.02 -15.28
N GLY A 230 27.07 1.26 -15.26
CA GLY A 230 26.17 1.82 -14.25
C GLY A 230 24.92 2.45 -14.84
N GLN A 231 23.84 1.68 -15.00
CA GLN A 231 22.53 2.20 -15.42
C GLN A 231 21.98 3.27 -14.46
N TYR A 232 22.38 3.22 -13.19
CA TYR A 232 21.95 4.15 -12.13
C TYR A 232 23.05 5.10 -11.66
N ASP A 233 24.17 5.18 -12.38
CA ASP A 233 25.20 6.17 -12.07
C ASP A 233 24.80 7.54 -12.62
N LEU A 234 24.22 8.36 -11.74
CA LEU A 234 23.71 9.69 -12.07
C LEU A 234 24.66 10.82 -11.61
N ARG A 235 25.90 10.49 -11.21
CA ARG A 235 26.85 11.45 -10.62
C ARG A 235 27.36 12.49 -11.62
N ASP A 236 27.45 12.13 -12.90
CA ASP A 236 27.82 13.02 -14.00
C ASP A 236 26.68 13.09 -15.02
N TYR A 237 26.33 14.31 -15.46
CA TYR A 237 25.27 14.55 -16.44
C TYR A 237 25.54 13.84 -17.79
N MET A 238 26.81 13.56 -18.12
CA MET A 238 27.21 12.86 -19.34
C MET A 238 27.32 11.34 -19.17
N ASN A 239 27.00 10.79 -18.00
CA ASN A 239 27.07 9.34 -17.80
C ASN A 239 25.97 8.60 -18.56
N TYR A 240 26.24 7.32 -18.85
CA TYR A 240 25.31 6.36 -19.44
C TYR A 240 23.92 6.42 -18.80
N GLY A 241 23.84 6.41 -17.47
CA GLY A 241 22.58 6.39 -16.73
C GLY A 241 21.71 7.64 -16.90
N ASN A 242 22.29 8.76 -17.36
CA ASN A 242 21.59 10.02 -17.62
C ASN A 242 21.19 10.18 -19.09
N ALA A 243 21.70 9.34 -19.99
CA ALA A 243 21.35 9.38 -21.41
C ALA A 243 20.11 8.51 -21.70
N LEU A 244 19.15 9.06 -22.44
CA LEU A 244 17.98 8.27 -22.87
C LEU A 244 18.42 7.15 -23.82
N HIS A 245 17.84 5.97 -23.66
CA HIS A 245 18.24 4.75 -24.38
C HIS A 245 18.45 4.96 -25.90
N PRO A 246 17.55 5.64 -26.66
CA PRO A 246 17.74 5.86 -28.10
C PRO A 246 19.02 6.62 -28.47
N PHE A 247 19.56 7.42 -27.55
CA PHE A 247 20.76 8.24 -27.77
C PHE A 247 22.05 7.57 -27.27
N THR A 248 21.93 6.50 -26.47
CA THR A 248 23.12 5.74 -26.04
C THR A 248 23.78 5.00 -27.19
N GLN A 249 22.99 4.56 -28.18
CA GLN A 249 23.40 3.65 -29.26
C GLN A 249 24.11 2.37 -28.74
N VAL A 250 23.96 2.04 -27.46
CA VAL A 250 24.50 0.81 -26.89
C VAL A 250 23.62 -0.34 -27.37
N GLN A 251 24.25 -1.37 -27.90
CA GLN A 251 23.59 -2.59 -28.33
C GLN A 251 24.29 -3.79 -27.71
N ILE A 252 23.51 -4.79 -27.34
CA ILE A 252 24.03 -6.07 -26.88
C ILE A 252 24.35 -6.89 -28.13
N THR A 253 25.59 -7.38 -28.24
CA THR A 253 26.00 -8.25 -29.37
C THR A 253 25.50 -9.67 -29.14
N ASP A 254 25.59 -10.54 -30.16
CA ASP A 254 25.28 -11.96 -30.00
C ASP A 254 26.12 -12.62 -28.88
N LYS A 255 27.37 -12.19 -28.71
CA LYS A 255 28.23 -12.61 -27.61
C LYS A 255 27.72 -12.12 -26.25
N GLY A 256 27.23 -10.88 -26.19
CA GLY A 256 26.57 -10.36 -24.99
C GLY A 256 25.28 -11.10 -24.66
N LEU A 257 24.47 -11.45 -25.66
CA LEU A 257 23.26 -12.25 -25.46
C LEU A 257 23.59 -13.66 -24.96
N ALA A 258 24.64 -14.28 -25.50
CA ALA A 258 25.14 -15.56 -25.00
C ALA A 258 25.59 -15.46 -23.53
N GLY A 259 26.32 -14.40 -23.17
CA GLY A 259 26.75 -14.16 -21.78
C GLY A 259 25.57 -13.93 -20.82
N LEU A 260 24.51 -13.24 -21.26
CA LEU A 260 23.28 -13.10 -20.48
C LEU A 260 22.55 -14.43 -20.30
N THR A 261 22.61 -15.31 -21.31
CA THR A 261 21.99 -16.64 -21.25
C THR A 261 22.75 -17.55 -20.28
N GLU A 262 24.08 -17.47 -20.24
CA GLU A 262 24.90 -18.24 -19.29
C GLU A 262 24.69 -17.79 -17.84
N TYR A 263 24.30 -16.52 -17.64
CA TYR A 263 24.06 -15.96 -16.31
C TYR A 263 22.77 -16.48 -15.63
N VAL A 264 21.75 -16.86 -16.42
CA VAL A 264 20.40 -17.22 -15.94
C VAL A 264 20.22 -18.73 -15.86
#